data_AF-A0A4Y2FEK7-F1
#
_entry.id   AF-A0A4Y2FEK7-F1
#
_cell.length_a   1.000
_cell.length_b   1.000
_cell.length_c   1.000
_cell.angle_alpha   90.00
_cell.angle_beta   90.00
_cell.angle_gamma   90.00
#
_symmetry.space_group_name_H-M   'P 1'
#
loop_
_entity.id
_entity.type
_entity.pdbx_description
1 polymer ?
#
loop_
_entity_poly.entity_id
_entity_poly.type
_entity_poly.pdbx_seq_one_letter_code
_entity_poly.pdbx_strand_id
1 'polypeptide(L)'
;MAKKNGYIAITLSVENRGVKPVHASTSSPKPNIHGSKLLLCIWWDQMDVVYYQLPKPKETFTGDYYRLKLMRLSRALKEKLSLHEQRHTKVILQHDNARPHVAKPVKTYLEMLK
;
A
#
# COMPACT_ATOMS: atom_id res chain seq x y z
N MET A 1 -11.24 16.56 24.52
CA MET A 1 -10.10 15.76 24.00
C MET A 1 -10.59 14.89 22.86
N ALA A 2 -10.16 15.12 21.63
CA ALA A 2 -10.64 14.36 20.48
C ALA A 2 -9.95 12.98 20.44
N LYS A 3 -10.70 11.91 20.68
CA LYS A 3 -10.28 10.54 20.39
C LYS A 3 -10.16 10.41 18.87
N LYS A 4 -8.96 10.58 18.31
CA LYS A 4 -8.71 10.33 16.89
C LYS A 4 -8.69 8.83 16.65
N ASN A 5 -9.80 8.32 16.12
CA ASN A 5 -9.93 6.95 15.60
C ASN A 5 -8.78 6.62 14.65
N GLY A 6 -8.26 5.40 14.71
CA GLY A 6 -7.14 4.97 13.85
C GLY A 6 -7.57 4.88 12.38
N TYR A 7 -7.05 5.78 11.55
CA TYR A 7 -7.20 5.72 10.11
C TYR A 7 -6.00 4.98 9.51
N ILE A 8 -6.24 3.99 8.65
CA ILE A 8 -5.21 3.37 7.80
C ILE A 8 -5.43 3.88 6.38
N ALA A 9 -4.50 4.68 5.87
CA ALA A 9 -4.55 5.16 4.49
C ALA A 9 -3.67 4.29 3.59
N ILE A 10 -4.16 4.00 2.39
CA ILE A 10 -3.43 3.29 1.33
C ILE A 10 -3.05 4.30 0.26
N THR A 11 -1.75 4.48 0.06
CA THR A 11 -1.22 5.22 -1.09
C THR A 11 -0.56 4.24 -2.05
N LEU A 12 -1.04 4.21 -3.30
CA LEU A 12 -0.37 3.54 -4.41
C LEU A 12 0.48 4.56 -5.17
N SER A 13 1.81 4.51 -5.00
CA SER A 13 2.73 5.37 -5.75
C SER A 13 3.37 4.59 -6.89
N VAL A 14 3.21 5.07 -8.12
CA VAL A 14 3.94 4.55 -9.29
C VAL A 14 5.26 5.33 -9.40
N GLU A 15 6.39 4.66 -9.23
CA GLU A 15 7.73 5.25 -9.37
C GLU A 15 8.45 4.62 -10.57
N ASN A 16 8.84 5.44 -11.55
CA ASN A 16 9.69 5.02 -12.67
C ASN A 16 11.16 5.19 -12.28
N ARG A 17 11.79 4.16 -11.70
CA ARG A 17 13.25 4.21 -11.48
C ARG A 17 13.99 3.75 -12.73
N GLY A 18 14.50 4.72 -13.50
CA GLY A 18 15.58 4.47 -14.44
C GLY A 18 16.88 4.27 -13.67
N VAL A 19 17.34 3.03 -13.49
CA VAL A 19 18.65 2.76 -12.90
C VAL A 19 19.72 3.24 -13.88
N LYS A 20 20.62 4.13 -13.44
CA LYS A 20 21.76 4.61 -14.21
C LYS A 20 23.07 4.35 -13.46
N PRO A 21 24.17 3.98 -14.15
CA PRO A 21 25.51 4.01 -13.57
C PRO A 21 25.96 5.46 -13.37
N VAL A 22 26.64 5.72 -12.26
CA VAL A 22 27.24 7.02 -11.93
C VAL A 22 28.45 7.24 -12.84
N HIS A 23 28.36 8.21 -13.76
CA HIS A 23 29.33 9.29 -14.00
C HIS A 23 29.02 10.07 -15.31
N ALA A 24 29.37 11.37 -15.28
CA ALA A 24 29.40 12.38 -16.35
C ALA A 24 28.09 13.11 -16.74
N SER A 25 28.16 14.43 -16.58
CA SER A 25 27.19 15.47 -16.88
C SER A 25 26.66 15.39 -18.31
N THR A 26 25.44 14.90 -18.49
CA THR A 26 24.75 14.86 -19.78
C THR A 26 23.25 15.06 -19.55
N SER A 27 22.59 15.78 -20.47
CA SER A 27 21.17 16.16 -20.37
C SER A 27 20.31 14.99 -19.88
N SER A 28 19.42 15.26 -18.92
CA SER A 28 18.51 14.25 -18.40
C SER A 28 17.74 13.61 -19.57
N PRO A 29 17.94 12.31 -19.85
CA PRO A 29 17.22 11.63 -20.90
C PRO A 29 15.74 11.64 -20.55
N LYS A 30 14.89 11.89 -21.55
CA LYS A 30 13.43 11.84 -21.41
C LYS A 30 13.05 10.56 -20.66
N PRO A 31 12.26 10.65 -19.57
CA PRO A 31 11.89 9.48 -18.80
C PRO A 31 11.26 8.44 -19.73
N ASN A 32 11.87 7.26 -19.80
CA ASN A 32 11.38 6.18 -20.65
C ASN A 32 10.04 5.70 -20.08
N ILE A 33 8.94 6.08 -20.74
CA ILE A 33 7.57 5.71 -20.33
C ILE A 33 7.30 4.19 -20.41
N HIS A 34 8.14 3.46 -21.16
CA HIS A 34 8.15 1.99 -21.28
C HIS A 34 9.18 1.33 -20.33
N GLY A 35 9.84 2.11 -19.48
CA GLY A 35 10.74 1.59 -18.45
C GLY A 35 10.00 0.75 -17.40
N SER A 36 10.75 -0.06 -16.66
CA SER A 36 10.24 -0.85 -15.55
C SER A 36 9.61 0.06 -14.48
N LYS A 37 8.28 0.10 -14.43
CA LYS A 37 7.54 0.81 -13.38
C LYS A 37 7.55 -0.03 -12.12
N LEU A 38 7.94 0.57 -11.00
CA LEU A 38 7.77 0.00 -9.67
C LEU A 38 6.54 0.64 -9.03
N LEU A 39 5.70 -0.17 -8.40
CA LEU A 39 4.46 0.34 -7.79
C LEU A 39 4.50 0.10 -6.29
N LEU A 40 4.89 1.11 -5.52
CA LEU A 40 4.99 0.97 -4.07
C LEU A 40 3.59 1.02 -3.44
N CYS A 41 3.24 -0.01 -2.67
CA CYS A 41 2.06 0.00 -1.81
C CYS A 41 2.47 0.30 -0.38
N ILE A 42 1.92 1.36 0.20
CA ILE A 42 2.19 1.72 1.61
C ILE A 42 0.86 1.81 2.35
N TRP A 43 0.84 1.26 3.56
CA TRP A 43 -0.21 1.38 4.56
C TRP A 43 0.38 2.03 5.80
N TRP A 44 -0.25 3.11 6.26
CA TRP A 44 0.24 3.88 7.40
C TRP A 44 -0.93 4.42 8.22
N ASP A 45 -0.66 4.68 9.50
CA ASP A 45 -1.58 5.35 10.41
C ASP A 45 -1.03 6.71 10.85
N GLN A 46 -1.79 7.46 11.65
CA GLN A 46 -1.38 8.78 12.15
C GLN A 46 -0.08 8.80 12.97
N MET A 47 0.40 7.64 13.44
CA MET A 47 1.61 7.51 14.26
C MET A 47 2.79 6.98 13.45
N ASP A 48 2.59 5.98 12.59
CA ASP A 48 3.66 5.34 11.85
C ASP A 48 3.18 4.52 10.63
N VAL A 49 4.11 4.20 9.73
CA VAL A 49 3.94 3.20 8.67
C VAL A 49 3.65 1.84 9.30
N VAL A 50 2.56 1.20 8.86
CA VAL A 50 2.13 -0.12 9.35
C VAL A 50 2.74 -1.22 8.49
N TYR A 51 2.70 -1.06 7.18
CA TYR A 51 3.19 -2.05 6.24
C TYR A 51 3.53 -1.37 4.91
N TYR A 52 4.50 -1.91 4.19
CA TYR A 52 4.74 -1.55 2.80
C TYR A 52 5.16 -2.77 2.01
N GLN A 53 4.86 -2.76 0.72
CA GLN A 53 5.29 -3.83 -0.19
C GLN A 53 5.65 -3.26 -1.55
N LEU A 54 6.85 -3.64 -2.02
CA LEU A 54 7.30 -3.41 -3.38
C LEU A 54 7.02 -4.66 -4.24
N PRO A 55 6.13 -4.58 -5.24
CA PRO A 55 5.90 -5.60 -6.25
C PRO A 55 7.12 -5.78 -7.13
N LYS A 56 7.18 -6.93 -7.81
CA LYS A 56 8.18 -7.11 -8.85
C LYS A 56 7.83 -6.21 -10.05
N PRO A 57 8.83 -5.68 -10.77
CA PRO A 57 8.60 -4.95 -12.00
C PRO A 57 7.73 -5.77 -12.97
N LYS A 58 6.80 -5.11 -13.66
CA LYS A 58 5.86 -5.71 -14.65
C LYS A 58 4.79 -6.64 -14.07
N GLU A 59 4.71 -6.80 -12.75
CA GLU A 59 3.64 -7.54 -12.10
C GLU A 59 2.33 -6.72 -12.17
N THR A 60 1.27 -7.32 -12.70
CA THR A 60 -0.03 -6.63 -12.86
C THR A 60 -0.80 -6.67 -11.55
N PHE A 61 -1.29 -5.50 -11.11
CA PHE A 61 -2.15 -5.41 -9.93
C PHE A 61 -3.56 -5.92 -10.24
N THR A 62 -3.83 -7.17 -9.89
CA THR A 62 -5.17 -7.76 -9.92
C THR A 62 -5.87 -7.60 -8.58
N GLY A 63 -7.19 -7.84 -8.55
CA GLY A 63 -7.97 -7.82 -7.31
C GLY A 63 -7.49 -8.87 -6.30
N ASP A 64 -7.13 -10.08 -6.76
CA ASP A 64 -6.60 -11.14 -5.89
C ASP A 64 -5.26 -10.77 -5.28
N TYR A 65 -4.40 -10.11 -6.06
CA TYR A 65 -3.13 -9.61 -5.58
C TYR A 65 -3.32 -8.56 -4.47
N TYR A 66 -4.31 -7.68 -4.63
CA TYR A 66 -4.66 -6.70 -3.60
C TYR A 66 -5.28 -7.36 -2.36
N ARG A 67 -6.14 -8.38 -2.52
CA ARG A 67 -6.67 -9.17 -1.40
C ARG A 67 -5.53 -9.80 -0.58
N LEU A 68 -4.53 -10.40 -1.22
CA LEU A 68 -3.39 -10.99 -0.53
C LEU A 68 -2.61 -9.95 0.29
N LYS A 69 -2.49 -8.72 -0.23
CA LYS A 69 -1.88 -7.60 0.49
C LYS A 69 -2.68 -7.21 1.72
N LEU A 70 -4.01 -7.15 1.62
CA LEU A 70 -4.88 -6.90 2.77
C LEU A 70 -4.77 -8.01 3.84
N MET A 71 -4.57 -9.27 3.45
CA MET A 71 -4.33 -10.37 4.41
C MET A 71 -3.02 -10.20 5.19
N ARG A 72 -1.97 -9.70 4.53
CA ARG A 72 -0.69 -9.41 5.20
C ARG A 72 -0.82 -8.19 6.11
N LEU A 73 -1.52 -7.16 5.64
CA LEU A 73 -1.83 -5.98 6.43
C LEU A 73 -2.63 -6.34 7.69
N SER A 74 -3.66 -7.17 7.58
CA SER A 74 -4.49 -7.53 8.73
C SER A 74 -3.70 -8.27 9.80
N ARG A 75 -2.72 -9.10 9.41
CA ARG A 75 -1.77 -9.71 10.35
C ARG A 75 -0.85 -8.68 11.00
N ALA A 76 -0.22 -7.81 10.21
CA ALA A 76 0.66 -6.75 10.73
C ALA A 76 -0.10 -5.79 11.68
N LEU A 77 -1.35 -5.51 11.38
CA LEU A 77 -2.25 -4.74 12.26
C LEU A 77 -2.51 -5.49 13.55
N LYS A 78 -2.85 -6.78 13.53
CA LYS A 78 -3.05 -7.57 14.77
C LYS A 78 -1.82 -7.54 15.67
N GLU A 79 -0.63 -7.68 15.09
CA GLU A 79 0.64 -7.59 15.83
C GLU A 79 0.83 -6.19 16.41
N LYS A 80 0.73 -5.13 15.60
CA LYS A 80 0.88 -3.73 16.05
C LYS A 80 -0.15 -3.37 17.13
N LEU A 81 -1.40 -3.79 16.99
CA LEU A 81 -2.48 -3.53 17.94
C LEU A 81 -2.31 -4.30 19.26
N SER A 82 -1.80 -5.53 19.21
CA SER A 82 -1.50 -6.30 20.43
C SER A 82 -0.41 -5.65 21.28
N LEU A 83 0.55 -4.98 20.63
CA LEU A 83 1.61 -4.22 21.30
C LEU A 83 1.12 -2.86 21.85
N HIS A 84 0.10 -2.29 21.23
CA HIS A 84 -0.41 -0.95 21.52
C HIS A 84 -1.72 -1.07 22.31
N GLU A 85 -1.63 -1.52 23.57
CA GLU A 85 -2.79 -1.83 24.43
C GLU A 85 -3.97 -0.85 24.24
N GLN A 86 -5.06 -1.39 23.70
CA GLN A 86 -6.42 -0.80 23.67
C GLN A 86 -6.63 0.52 22.90
N ARG A 87 -5.68 1.05 22.11
CA ARG A 87 -5.88 2.37 21.48
C ARG A 87 -6.68 2.41 20.18
N HIS A 88 -6.94 1.28 19.53
CA HIS A 88 -7.69 1.26 18.27
C HIS A 88 -8.86 0.29 18.34
N THR A 89 -9.95 0.73 18.97
CA THR A 89 -11.23 -0.01 18.99
C THR A 89 -11.85 -0.15 17.60
N LYS A 90 -11.41 0.67 16.63
CA LYS A 90 -11.92 0.66 15.26
C LYS A 90 -10.80 1.02 14.28
N VAL A 91 -10.55 0.13 13.32
CA VAL A 91 -9.66 0.37 12.18
C VAL A 91 -10.53 0.85 11.01
N ILE A 92 -10.20 2.01 10.45
CA ILE A 92 -10.88 2.54 9.25
C ILE A 92 -9.89 2.45 8.08
N LEU A 93 -10.26 1.70 7.04
CA LEU A 93 -9.47 1.59 5.82
C LEU A 93 -9.87 2.69 4.83
N GLN A 94 -8.93 3.55 4.47
CA GLN A 94 -9.07 4.56 3.43
C GLN A 94 -8.20 4.17 2.23
N HIS A 95 -8.83 3.97 1.08
CA HIS A 95 -8.14 3.68 -0.19
C HIS A 95 -8.88 4.34 -1.35
N ASP A 96 -8.21 4.49 -2.49
CA ASP A 96 -8.81 4.99 -3.71
C ASP A 96 -9.70 3.93 -4.39
N ASN A 97 -10.54 4.38 -5.32
CA ASN A 97 -11.49 3.54 -6.06
C ASN A 97 -10.86 2.82 -7.27
N ALA A 98 -9.57 2.48 -7.21
CA ALA A 98 -8.91 1.78 -8.31
C ALA A 98 -9.58 0.42 -8.58
N ARG A 99 -9.59 -0.02 -9.84
CA ARG A 99 -10.24 -1.28 -10.27
C ARG A 99 -9.89 -2.50 -9.40
N PRO A 100 -8.63 -2.72 -8.98
CA PRO A 100 -8.29 -3.84 -8.10
C PRO A 100 -8.93 -3.73 -6.71
N HIS A 101 -9.14 -2.52 -6.19
CA HIS A 101 -9.60 -2.28 -4.82
C HIS A 101 -11.11 -2.51 -4.65
N VAL A 102 -11.88 -2.36 -5.72
CA VAL A 102 -13.33 -2.65 -5.72
C VAL A 102 -13.69 -3.99 -6.32
N ALA A 103 -12.70 -4.82 -6.62
CA ALA A 103 -12.92 -6.18 -7.12
C ALA A 103 -13.68 -7.02 -6.08
N LYS A 104 -14.54 -7.92 -6.57
CA LYS A 104 -15.30 -8.88 -5.74
C LYS A 104 -14.46 -9.55 -4.63
N PRO A 105 -13.30 -10.17 -4.91
CA PRO A 105 -12.49 -10.83 -3.87
C PRO A 105 -12.06 -9.88 -2.74
N VAL A 106 -11.83 -8.61 -3.05
CA VAL A 106 -11.43 -7.59 -2.07
C VAL A 106 -12.61 -7.20 -1.20
N LYS A 107 -13.77 -6.93 -1.81
CA LYS A 107 -15.00 -6.61 -1.08
C LYS A 107 -15.39 -7.72 -0.11
N THR A 108 -15.42 -8.97 -0.59
CA THR A 108 -15.72 -10.14 0.25
C THR A 108 -14.75 -10.24 1.42
N TYR A 109 -13.44 -10.04 1.18
CA TYR A 109 -12.46 -10.11 2.26
C TYR A 109 -12.63 -8.99 3.30
N LEU A 110 -12.92 -7.75 2.87
CA LEU A 110 -13.17 -6.64 3.78
C LEU A 110 -14.45 -6.82 4.60
N GLU A 111 -15.47 -7.45 4.04
CA GLU A 111 -16.69 -7.83 4.76
C GLU A 111 -16.42 -8.88 5.85
N MET A 112 -15.54 -9.85 5.58
CA MET A 112 -15.12 -10.84 6.59
C MET A 112 -14.28 -10.26 7.74
N LEU A 113 -13.71 -9.06 7.56
CA LEU A 113 -12.88 -8.40 8.56
C LEU A 113 -13.66 -7.43 9.47
N LYS A 114 -14.95 -7.20 9.19
CA LYS A 114 -15.83 -6.41 10.05
C LYS A 114 -16.21 -7.19 11.31
#